data_AF-A0A3D9L8X5-F1
#
_entry.id   AF-A0A3D9L8X5-F1
#
_cell.length_a   1.000
_cell.length_b   1.000
_cell.length_c   1.000
_cell.angle_alpha   90.00
_cell.angle_beta   90.00
_cell.angle_gamma   90.00
#
_symmetry.space_group_name_H-M   'P 1'
#
loop_
_entity.id
_entity.type
_entity.pdbx_description
1 polymer ?
#
loop_
_entity_poly.entity_id
_entity_poly.type
_entity_poly.pdbx_seq_one_letter_code
_entity_poly.pdbx_strand_id
1 'polypeptide(L)'
;MSDWEFETPEDPPERNTAVEAIEARLEVSAERALLAQEAMRAAERELSSLVKEAVTTGILVPKVAALARVTTDDIHRVLEKGGLY
;
A
#
# COMPACT_ATOMS: atom_id res chain seq x y z
N MET A 1 -29.24 43.07 24.05
CA MET A 1 -28.00 42.73 23.32
C MET A 1 -26.96 42.51 24.40
N SER A 2 -26.63 41.26 24.69
CA SER A 2 -25.57 40.91 25.64
C SER A 2 -24.41 40.40 24.82
N ASP A 3 -23.30 41.15 24.84
CA ASP A 3 -22.02 40.72 24.32
C ASP A 3 -21.58 39.47 25.08
N TRP A 4 -21.52 38.35 24.37
CA TRP A 4 -20.82 37.17 24.83
C TRP A 4 -19.35 37.39 24.50
N GLU A 5 -18.63 38.07 25.41
CA GLU A 5 -17.18 38.05 25.40
C GLU A 5 -16.73 36.61 25.67
N PHE A 6 -16.30 35.93 24.62
CA PHE A 6 -15.52 34.71 24.77
C PHE A 6 -14.14 35.14 25.29
N GLU A 7 -13.94 35.05 26.61
CA GLU A 7 -12.61 35.02 27.19
C GLU A 7 -11.88 33.84 26.56
N THR A 8 -11.00 34.14 25.60
CA THR A 8 -10.08 33.14 25.07
C THR A 8 -9.06 32.93 26.18
N PRO A 9 -8.92 31.72 26.75
CA PRO A 9 -7.92 31.49 27.79
C PRO A 9 -6.55 31.96 27.29
N GLU A 10 -5.89 32.84 28.05
CA GLU A 10 -4.60 33.44 27.67
C GLU A 10 -3.48 32.40 27.51
N ASP A 11 -3.64 31.20 28.08
CA ASP A 11 -2.72 30.09 27.94
C ASP A 11 -3.37 28.88 27.24
N PRO A 12 -2.80 28.38 26.13
CA PRO A 12 -3.24 27.10 25.58
C PRO A 12 -3.02 26.01 26.63
N PRO A 13 -3.94 25.04 26.78
CA PRO A 13 -3.78 23.97 27.75
C PRO A 13 -2.45 23.26 27.51
N GLU A 14 -1.65 23.06 28.58
CA GLU A 14 -0.39 22.31 28.51
C GLU A 14 -0.64 21.01 27.76
N ARG A 15 0.05 20.84 26.62
CA ARG A 15 -0.12 19.65 25.79
C ARG A 15 0.29 18.44 26.62
N ASN A 16 -0.64 17.50 26.73
CA ASN A 16 -0.41 16.26 27.46
C ASN A 16 0.71 15.49 26.74
N THR A 17 1.85 15.32 27.41
CA THR A 17 3.04 14.64 26.89
C THR A 17 2.76 13.20 26.42
N ALA A 18 1.71 12.56 26.94
CA ALA A 18 1.26 11.25 26.45
C ALA A 18 0.64 11.32 25.05
N VAL A 19 -0.02 12.43 24.70
CA VAL A 19 -0.58 12.66 23.36
C VAL A 19 0.56 12.84 22.35
N GLU A 20 1.56 13.66 22.67
CA GLU A 20 2.73 13.87 21.80
C GLU A 20 3.51 12.58 21.56
N ALA A 21 3.66 11.74 22.59
CA ALA A 21 4.31 10.43 22.46
C ALA A 21 3.50 9.46 21.57
N ILE A 22 2.17 9.56 21.56
CA ILE A 22 1.32 8.75 20.68
C ILE A 22 1.39 9.28 19.24
N GLU A 23 1.31 10.59 19.03
CA GLU A 23 1.42 11.23 17.71
C GLU A 23 2.75 10.85 17.04
N ALA A 24 3.88 10.99 17.73
CA ALA A 24 5.19 10.61 17.21
C ALA A 24 5.28 9.12 16.83
N ARG A 25 4.63 8.23 17.60
CA ARG A 25 4.59 6.79 17.27
C ARG A 25 3.70 6.50 16.07
N LEU A 26 2.60 7.24 15.91
CA LEU A 26 1.70 7.11 14.76
C LEU A 26 2.39 7.57 13.48
N GLU A 27 3.13 8.69 13.51
CA GLU A 27 3.90 9.18 12.35
C GLU A 27 4.91 8.12 11.88
N VAL A 28 5.73 7.60 12.79
CA VAL A 28 6.69 6.52 12.47
C VAL A 28 5.98 5.27 11.95
N SER A 29 4.83 4.93 12.51
CA SER A 29 4.04 3.78 12.04
C SER A 29 3.46 4.01 10.64
N ALA A 30 3.04 5.24 10.32
CA ALA A 30 2.51 5.61 9.02
C ALA A 30 3.60 5.55 7.94
N GLU A 31 4.80 6.06 8.22
CA GLU A 31 5.96 5.96 7.33
C GLU A 31 6.32 4.50 7.02
N ARG A 32 6.35 3.64 8.05
CA ARG A 32 6.59 2.21 7.87
C ARG A 32 5.51 1.54 7.02
N ALA A 33 4.25 1.93 7.20
CA ALA A 33 3.16 1.41 6.39
C ALA A 33 3.28 1.84 4.92
N LEU A 34 3.68 3.09 4.66
CA LEU A 34 3.95 3.58 3.30
C LEU A 34 5.07 2.80 2.63
N LEU A 35 6.21 2.63 3.30
CA LEU A 35 7.34 1.84 2.78
C LEU A 35 6.94 0.38 2.49
N ALA A 36 6.14 -0.22 3.37
CA ALA A 36 5.63 -1.58 3.14
C ALA A 36 4.70 -1.64 1.91
N GLN A 37 3.84 -0.64 1.71
CA GLN A 37 2.99 -0.57 0.51
C GLN A 37 3.82 -0.40 -0.77
N GLU A 38 4.87 0.41 -0.74
CA GLU A 38 5.77 0.58 -1.88
C GLU A 38 6.52 -0.72 -2.21
N ALA A 39 7.01 -1.43 -1.19
CA ALA A 39 7.64 -2.73 -1.36
C ALA A 39 6.67 -3.77 -1.95
N MET A 40 5.42 -3.81 -1.49
CA MET A 40 4.39 -4.68 -2.06
C MET A 40 4.12 -4.35 -3.53
N ARG A 41 3.98 -3.07 -3.89
CA ARG A 41 3.80 -2.66 -5.29
C ARG A 41 5.00 -3.02 -6.17
N ALA A 42 6.22 -2.96 -5.64
CA ALA A 42 7.42 -3.39 -6.37
C ALA A 42 7.41 -4.91 -6.61
N ALA A 43 7.10 -5.71 -5.57
CA ALA A 43 6.99 -7.15 -5.67
C ALA A 43 5.88 -7.60 -6.65
N GLU A 44 4.75 -6.92 -6.67
CA GLU A 44 3.66 -7.17 -7.62
C GLU A 44 4.09 -6.94 -9.07
N ARG A 45 4.86 -5.86 -9.33
CA ARG A 45 5.39 -5.57 -10.67
C ARG A 45 6.40 -6.63 -11.11
N GLU A 46 7.30 -7.03 -10.23
CA GLU A 46 8.27 -8.10 -10.48
C GLU A 46 7.57 -9.42 -10.79
N LEU A 47 6.57 -9.81 -9.97
CA LEU A 47 5.77 -11.01 -10.19
C LEU A 47 5.06 -10.98 -11.54
N SER A 48 4.45 -9.83 -11.90
CA SER A 48 3.80 -9.67 -13.20
C SER A 48 4.78 -9.82 -14.36
N SER A 49 6.00 -9.28 -14.23
CA SER A 49 7.06 -9.44 -15.22
C SER A 49 7.48 -10.90 -15.38
N LEU A 50 7.72 -11.60 -14.28
CA LEU A 50 8.12 -13.01 -14.28
C LEU A 50 7.04 -13.94 -14.86
N VAL A 51 5.76 -13.66 -14.58
CA VAL A 51 4.63 -14.41 -15.17
C VAL A 51 4.63 -14.27 -16.69
N LYS A 52 4.84 -13.05 -17.21
CA LYS A 52 4.93 -12.80 -18.66
C LYS A 52 6.11 -13.55 -19.28
N GLU A 53 7.30 -13.39 -18.70
CA GLU A 53 8.52 -14.05 -19.18
C GLU A 53 8.37 -15.58 -19.22
N ALA A 54 7.87 -16.17 -18.13
CA ALA A 54 7.62 -17.60 -18.01
C ALA A 54 6.70 -18.13 -19.12
N VAL A 55 5.57 -17.46 -19.36
CA VAL A 55 4.61 -17.87 -20.41
C VAL A 55 5.23 -17.70 -21.80
N THR A 56 5.92 -16.58 -22.07
CA THR A 56 6.58 -16.35 -23.38
C THR A 56 7.71 -17.34 -23.67
N THR A 57 8.38 -17.86 -22.63
CA THR A 57 9.40 -18.91 -22.75
C THR A 57 8.80 -20.31 -22.90
N GLY A 58 7.46 -20.43 -22.90
CA GLY A 58 6.73 -21.68 -23.14
C GLY A 58 6.42 -22.49 -21.88
N ILE A 59 6.56 -21.91 -20.68
CA ILE A 59 6.07 -22.57 -19.46
C ILE A 59 4.54 -22.58 -19.50
N LEU A 60 3.96 -23.76 -19.30
CA LEU A 60 2.51 -23.95 -19.30
C LEU A 60 1.82 -23.06 -18.25
N VAL A 61 0.78 -22.34 -18.65
CA VAL A 61 0.00 -21.41 -17.81
C VAL A 61 -0.43 -22.03 -16.47
N PRO A 62 -0.94 -23.29 -16.39
CA PRO A 62 -1.29 -23.90 -15.10
C PRO A 62 -0.10 -24.05 -14.13
N LYS A 63 1.11 -24.29 -14.66
CA LYS A 63 2.32 -24.41 -13.85
C LYS A 63 2.74 -23.03 -13.32
N VAL A 64 2.67 -21.99 -14.16
CA VAL A 64 2.94 -20.61 -13.74
C VAL A 64 1.94 -20.16 -12.67
N ALA A 65 0.64 -20.49 -12.84
CA ALA A 65 -0.42 -20.17 -11.89
C ALA A 65 -0.15 -20.80 -10.51
N ALA A 66 0.22 -22.07 -10.48
CA ALA A 66 0.57 -22.77 -9.24
C ALA A 66 1.79 -22.14 -8.54
N LEU A 67 2.83 -21.76 -9.29
CA LEU A 67 4.04 -21.13 -8.74
C LEU A 67 3.78 -19.73 -8.18
N ALA A 68 3.01 -18.92 -8.92
CA ALA A 68 2.65 -17.57 -8.52
C ALA A 68 1.51 -17.52 -7.49
N ARG A 69 0.91 -18.67 -7.14
CA ARG A 69 -0.27 -18.80 -6.25
C ARG A 69 -1.45 -17.95 -6.71
N VAL A 70 -1.68 -17.91 -8.02
CA VAL A 70 -2.80 -17.21 -8.67
C VAL A 70 -3.61 -18.19 -9.51
N THR A 71 -4.75 -17.76 -10.03
CA THR A 71 -5.52 -18.56 -10.98
C THR A 71 -4.97 -18.45 -12.40
N THR A 72 -5.33 -19.39 -13.27
CA THR A 72 -5.03 -19.29 -14.70
C THR A 72 -5.69 -18.05 -15.33
N ASP A 73 -6.89 -17.70 -14.87
CA ASP A 73 -7.64 -16.54 -15.35
C ASP A 73 -6.93 -15.21 -15.00
N ASP A 74 -6.30 -15.15 -13.82
CA ASP A 74 -5.48 -14.00 -13.43
C ASP A 74 -4.27 -13.84 -14.36
N ILE A 75 -3.63 -14.95 -14.76
CA ILE A 75 -2.54 -14.92 -15.74
C ILE A 75 -3.05 -14.43 -17.09
N HIS A 76 -4.18 -14.96 -17.58
CA HIS A 76 -4.77 -14.49 -18.83
C HIS A 76 -5.05 -12.99 -18.79
N ARG A 77 -5.65 -12.48 -17.70
CA ARG A 77 -5.89 -11.05 -17.52
C ARG A 77 -4.61 -10.21 -17.54
N VAL A 78 -3.51 -10.70 -16.97
CA VAL A 78 -2.19 -10.03 -16.99
C VAL A 78 -1.60 -10.01 -18.40
N LEU A 79 -1.78 -11.08 -19.17
CA LEU A 79 -1.31 -11.17 -20.57
C LEU A 79 -2.15 -10.27 -21.49
N GLU A 80 -3.48 -10.27 -21.34
CA GLU A 80 -4.41 -9.45 -22.12
C GLU A 80 -4.20 -7.95 -21.90
N LYS A 81 -4.11 -7.50 -20.64
CA LYS A 81 -3.78 -6.10 -20.32
C LYS A 81 -2.35 -5.71 -20.69
N GLY A 82 -1.48 -6.71 -20.87
CA GLY A 82 -0.07 -6.54 -21.17
C GLY A 82 0.28 -6.45 -22.66
N GLY A 83 -0.67 -6.67 -23.57
CA GLY A 83 -0.45 -6.57 -25.01
C GLY A 83 0.39 -7.71 -25.60
N LEU A 84 0.14 -8.96 -25.19
CA LEU A 84 0.64 -10.15 -25.88
C LEU A 84 -0.55 -10.88 -26.54
N TYR A 85 -1.05 -10.31 -27.63
CA TYR A 85 -1.80 -11.02 -28.68
C TYR A 85 -1.03 -10.85 -29.99
#